data_AF-A0A426U3T6-F1
#
_entry.id   AF-A0A426U3T6-F1
#
_cell.length_a   1.000
_cell.length_b   1.000
_cell.length_c   1.000
_cell.angle_alpha   90.00
_cell.angle_beta   90.00
_cell.angle_gamma   90.00
#
_symmetry.space_group_name_H-M   'P 1'
#
loop_
_entity.id
_entity.type
_entity.pdbx_description
1 polymer ?
#
loop_
_entity_poly.entity_id
_entity_poly.type
_entity_poly.pdbx_seq_one_letter_code
_entity_poly.pdbx_strand_id
1 'polypeptide(L)'
;MTITDRMLIGAIANNPANYDGDGEWRYSIPQKAIFFSKAAEPDPRDKEPFFPLPSLDPDGSKRRERAFRAFVSRRWPPSRQHELEHFAERRGWNLAMELKYGGGALEDKEAEEWQYVVNRELERLAVQVRERIAQLE
;
A
#
# COMPACT_ATOMS: atom_id res chain seq x y z
N MET A 1 -12.94 -13.04 -16.32
CA MET A 1 -11.88 -12.11 -16.78
C MET A 1 -10.64 -12.42 -15.97
N THR A 2 -9.47 -12.55 -16.61
CA THR A 2 -8.22 -12.81 -15.88
C THR A 2 -7.76 -11.53 -15.17
N ILE A 3 -7.53 -11.59 -13.86
CA ILE A 3 -6.98 -10.47 -13.10
C ILE A 3 -5.57 -10.19 -13.60
N THR A 4 -5.25 -8.93 -13.88
CA THR A 4 -3.90 -8.50 -14.28
C THR A 4 -3.09 -8.05 -13.07
N ASP A 5 -1.76 -8.04 -13.18
CA ASP A 5 -0.90 -7.60 -12.08
C ASP A 5 -1.10 -6.12 -11.75
N ARG A 6 -1.40 -5.29 -12.76
CA ARG A 6 -1.77 -3.89 -12.56
C ARG A 6 -3.00 -3.74 -11.66
N MET A 7 -4.00 -4.60 -11.83
CA MET A 7 -5.20 -4.60 -10.98
C MET A 7 -4.86 -5.04 -9.55
N LEU A 8 -4.04 -6.08 -9.37
CA LEU A 8 -3.60 -6.52 -8.04
C LEU A 8 -2.78 -5.45 -7.31
N ILE A 9 -1.78 -4.89 -7.99
CA ILE A 9 -0.94 -3.83 -7.44
C ILE A 9 -1.79 -2.63 -7.04
N GLY A 10 -2.72 -2.21 -7.90
CA GLY A 10 -3.65 -1.11 -7.60
C GLY A 10 -4.53 -1.40 -6.38
N ALA A 11 -5.07 -2.61 -6.27
CA ALA A 11 -5.88 -3.01 -5.12
C ALA A 11 -5.05 -3.05 -3.82
N ILE A 12 -3.86 -3.67 -3.84
CA ILE A 12 -2.95 -3.77 -2.69
C ILE A 12 -2.47 -2.40 -2.21
N ALA A 13 -2.11 -1.51 -3.14
CA ALA A 13 -1.63 -0.17 -2.83
C ALA A 13 -2.67 0.70 -2.14
N ASN A 14 -3.96 0.49 -2.47
CA ASN A 14 -5.10 1.24 -1.95
C ASN A 14 -5.94 0.41 -0.96
N ASN A 15 -5.39 -0.65 -0.39
CA ASN A 15 -6.12 -1.50 0.55
C ASN A 15 -5.98 -0.97 1.98
N PRO A 16 -7.05 -0.47 2.63
CA PRO A 16 -6.97 -0.08 4.03
C PRO A 16 -6.77 -1.31 4.94
N ALA A 17 -7.22 -2.49 4.49
CA ALA A 17 -7.20 -3.73 5.28
C ALA A 17 -7.89 -3.58 6.65
N ASN A 18 -9.02 -2.88 6.66
CA ASN A 18 -9.82 -2.60 7.85
C ASN A 18 -11.31 -2.72 7.51
N TYR A 19 -11.83 -3.96 7.42
CA TYR A 19 -13.24 -4.21 7.04
C TYR A 19 -14.26 -3.45 7.89
N ASP A 20 -14.03 -3.36 9.21
CA ASP A 20 -14.96 -2.70 10.14
C ASP A 20 -14.93 -1.17 10.03
N GLY A 21 -13.91 -0.61 9.37
CA GLY A 21 -13.75 0.83 9.13
C GLY A 21 -13.80 1.17 7.64
N ASP A 22 -12.65 1.60 7.11
CA ASP A 22 -12.55 2.14 5.75
C ASP A 22 -12.75 1.08 4.65
N GLY A 23 -12.71 -0.21 5.00
CA GLY A 23 -12.93 -1.34 4.11
C GLY A 23 -11.68 -2.09 3.74
N GLU A 24 -11.84 -3.10 2.88
CA GLU A 24 -10.74 -3.91 2.39
C GLU A 24 -10.98 -4.47 0.99
N TRP A 25 -9.90 -4.57 0.23
CA TRP A 25 -9.88 -5.32 -1.02
C TRP A 25 -9.73 -6.81 -0.73
N ARG A 26 -10.56 -7.61 -1.39
CA ARG A 26 -10.67 -9.07 -1.26
C ARG A 26 -10.61 -9.73 -2.64
N TYR A 27 -10.30 -11.02 -2.66
CA TYR A 27 -10.42 -11.87 -3.83
C TYR A 27 -11.53 -12.90 -3.61
N SER A 28 -12.54 -12.92 -4.48
CA SER A 28 -13.57 -13.96 -4.54
C SER A 28 -13.03 -15.18 -5.28
N ILE A 29 -13.04 -16.33 -4.61
CA ILE A 29 -12.54 -17.59 -5.17
C ILE A 29 -13.48 -18.10 -6.28
N PRO A 30 -14.82 -18.20 -6.07
CA PRO A 30 -15.71 -18.71 -7.12
C PRO A 30 -15.75 -17.83 -8.36
N GLN A 31 -15.72 -16.51 -8.17
CA GLN A 31 -15.85 -15.55 -9.28
C GLN A 31 -14.50 -15.18 -9.91
N LYS A 32 -13.38 -15.61 -9.31
CA LYS A 32 -12.01 -15.28 -9.70
C LYS A 32 -11.80 -13.77 -9.91
N ALA A 33 -12.34 -12.96 -9.00
CA ALA A 33 -12.41 -11.50 -9.13
C ALA A 33 -11.99 -10.78 -7.85
N ILE A 34 -11.34 -9.63 -7.99
CA ILE A 34 -11.12 -8.71 -6.87
C ILE A 34 -12.38 -7.88 -6.61
N PHE A 35 -12.64 -7.58 -5.35
CA PHE A 35 -13.73 -6.71 -4.94
C PHE A 35 -13.40 -5.95 -3.68
N PHE A 36 -14.09 -4.83 -3.46
CA PHE A 36 -13.95 -4.03 -2.26
C PHE A 36 -15.19 -4.21 -1.39
N SER A 37 -15.00 -4.31 -0.08
CA SER A 37 -16.11 -4.36 0.85
C SER A 37 -15.77 -3.75 2.20
N LYS A 38 -16.78 -3.27 2.91
CA LYS A 38 -16.70 -2.73 4.28
C LYS A 38 -17.97 -3.09 5.05
N ALA A 39 -17.90 -3.16 6.37
CA ALA A 39 -19.03 -3.57 7.20
C ALA A 39 -20.29 -2.70 7.00
N ALA A 40 -20.10 -1.40 6.76
CA ALA A 40 -21.20 -0.46 6.49
C ALA A 40 -21.85 -0.64 5.10
N GLU A 41 -21.17 -1.31 4.17
CA GLU A 41 -21.59 -1.52 2.78
C GLU A 41 -21.06 -2.87 2.29
N PRO A 42 -21.63 -3.99 2.80
CA PRO A 42 -21.14 -5.31 2.50
C PRO A 42 -21.40 -5.66 1.02
N ASP A 43 -20.44 -6.31 0.39
CA ASP A 43 -20.59 -6.79 -0.98
C ASP A 43 -21.30 -8.16 -0.95
N PRO A 44 -22.21 -8.48 -1.89
CA PRO A 44 -22.84 -9.81 -1.94
C PRO A 44 -21.85 -10.98 -1.90
N ARG A 45 -20.63 -10.79 -2.42
CA ARG A 45 -19.53 -11.78 -2.39
C ARG A 45 -18.98 -12.08 -1.00
N ASP A 46 -19.32 -11.29 0.02
CA ASP A 46 -18.96 -11.59 1.41
C ASP A 46 -19.59 -12.91 1.91
N LYS A 47 -20.62 -13.41 1.21
CA LYS A 47 -21.28 -14.69 1.50
C LYS A 47 -20.61 -15.90 0.82
N GLU A 48 -19.63 -15.65 -0.04
CA GLU A 48 -18.89 -16.67 -0.78
C GLU A 48 -17.49 -16.87 -0.20
N PRO A 49 -16.80 -17.98 -0.51
CA PRO A 49 -15.38 -18.12 -0.16
C PRO A 49 -14.53 -17.00 -0.77
N PHE A 50 -13.84 -16.25 0.08
CA PHE A 50 -12.91 -15.19 -0.31
C PHE A 50 -11.66 -15.22 0.55
N PHE A 51 -10.65 -14.45 0.17
CA PHE A 51 -9.60 -14.04 1.09
C PHE A 51 -9.26 -12.55 0.95
N PRO A 52 -8.87 -11.87 2.04
CA PRO A 52 -8.43 -10.49 1.98
C PRO A 52 -7.11 -10.36 1.25
N LEU A 53 -6.98 -9.34 0.40
CA LEU A 53 -5.69 -8.99 -0.20
C LEU A 53 -4.77 -8.41 0.88
N PRO A 54 -3.44 -8.51 0.73
CA PRO A 54 -2.52 -7.79 1.58
C PRO A 54 -2.67 -6.28 1.38
N SER A 55 -2.12 -5.51 2.32
CA SER A 55 -2.02 -4.05 2.21
C SER A 55 -0.56 -3.62 2.31
N LEU A 56 -0.20 -2.64 1.48
CA LEU A 56 1.08 -1.95 1.57
C LEU A 56 1.19 -1.14 2.88
N ASP A 57 0.10 -0.52 3.30
CA ASP A 57 0.03 0.30 4.51
C ASP A 57 -1.36 0.16 5.14
N PRO A 58 -1.58 -0.89 5.97
CA PRO A 58 -2.85 -1.08 6.65
C PRO A 58 -3.19 0.16 7.48
N ASP A 59 -4.48 0.48 7.55
CA ASP A 59 -4.97 1.63 8.31
C ASP A 59 -4.49 1.58 9.77
N GLY A 60 -4.11 2.75 10.30
CA GLY A 60 -3.51 2.91 11.63
C GLY A 60 -2.13 2.28 11.84
N SER A 61 -1.58 1.51 10.89
CA SER A 61 -0.36 0.74 11.13
C SER A 61 0.93 1.56 11.12
N LYS A 62 0.93 2.74 10.48
CA LYS A 62 2.14 3.57 10.22
C LYS A 62 3.29 2.77 9.59
N ARG A 63 2.99 1.71 8.83
CA ARG A 63 4.00 0.80 8.29
C ARG A 63 4.85 1.51 7.25
N ARG A 64 4.23 2.27 6.36
CA ARG A 64 4.92 3.05 5.33
C ARG A 64 5.80 4.13 5.95
N GLU A 65 5.30 4.83 6.96
CA GLU A 65 6.08 5.81 7.73
C GLU A 65 7.34 5.16 8.33
N ARG A 66 7.21 4.04 9.05
CA ARG A 66 8.37 3.35 9.65
C ARG A 66 9.38 2.90 8.60
N ALA A 67 8.89 2.36 7.48
CA ALA A 67 9.75 1.92 6.38
C ALA A 67 10.51 3.10 5.75
N PHE A 68 9.83 4.23 5.54
CA PHE A 68 10.45 5.43 5.01
C PHE A 68 11.50 6.00 5.95
N ARG A 69 11.20 6.13 7.25
CA ARG A 69 12.18 6.60 8.24
C ARG A 69 13.42 5.71 8.30
N ALA A 70 13.24 4.39 8.25
CA ALA A 70 14.35 3.44 8.19
C ALA A 70 15.15 3.59 6.89
N PHE A 71 14.49 3.80 5.75
CA PHE A 71 15.13 4.04 4.46
C PHE A 71 15.98 5.32 4.49
N VAL A 72 15.40 6.44 4.91
CA VAL A 72 16.08 7.74 5.00
C VAL A 72 17.31 7.66 5.89
N SER A 73 17.18 7.05 7.08
CA SER A 73 18.30 6.93 8.05
C SER A 73 19.51 6.15 7.51
N ARG A 74 19.31 5.29 6.51
CA ARG A 74 20.37 4.47 5.91
C ARG A 74 20.91 5.06 4.61
N ARG A 75 20.08 5.81 3.89
CA ARG A 75 20.35 6.23 2.51
C ARG A 75 20.84 7.67 2.42
N TRP A 76 20.34 8.56 3.27
CA TRP A 76 20.56 10.00 3.16
C TRP A 76 21.29 10.57 4.38
N PRO A 77 21.94 11.74 4.25
CA PRO A 77 22.64 12.37 5.36
C PRO A 77 21.71 12.74 6.54
N PRO A 78 22.21 12.77 7.78
CA PRO A 78 21.41 13.12 8.96
C PRO A 78 20.72 14.49 8.87
N SER A 79 21.35 15.47 8.21
CA SER A 79 20.74 16.79 7.99
C SER A 79 19.45 16.68 7.18
N ARG A 80 19.45 15.84 6.14
CA ARG A 80 18.28 15.63 5.29
C ARG A 80 17.17 14.89 6.03
N GLN A 81 17.53 13.92 6.87
CA GLN A 81 16.58 13.27 7.76
C GLN A 81 15.88 14.29 8.66
N HIS A 82 16.64 15.19 9.29
CA HIS A 82 16.11 16.21 10.19
C HIS A 82 15.16 17.19 9.48
N GLU A 83 15.48 17.59 8.25
CA GLU A 83 14.57 18.41 7.42
C GLU A 83 13.23 17.71 7.16
N LEU A 84 13.26 16.41 6.84
CA LEU A 84 12.05 15.61 6.58
C LEU A 84 11.23 15.42 7.86
N GLU A 85 11.88 15.21 9.00
CA GLU A 85 11.23 15.13 10.30
C GLU A 85 10.52 16.45 10.65
N HIS A 86 11.19 17.59 10.50
CA HIS A 86 10.57 18.91 10.71
C HIS A 86 9.44 19.21 9.73
N PHE A 87 9.56 18.78 8.48
CA PHE A 87 8.45 18.88 7.54
C PHE A 87 7.26 18.03 8.00
N ALA A 88 7.51 16.77 8.38
CA ALA A 88 6.49 15.84 8.83
C ALA A 88 5.79 16.30 10.12
N GLU A 89 6.49 16.95 11.05
CA GLU A 89 5.89 17.56 12.24
C GLU A 89 4.81 18.60 11.88
N ARG A 90 5.02 19.33 10.79
CA ARG A 90 4.12 20.43 10.37
C ARG A 90 3.02 19.98 9.41
N ARG A 91 3.29 18.97 8.59
CA ARG A 91 2.45 18.59 7.43
C ARG A 91 2.05 17.12 7.40
N GLY A 92 2.60 16.31 8.29
CA GLY A 92 2.39 14.86 8.35
C GLY A 92 3.34 14.07 7.45
N TRP A 93 3.63 12.83 7.86
CA TRP A 93 4.49 11.91 7.11
C TRP A 93 3.94 11.54 5.73
N ASN A 94 2.61 11.55 5.56
CA ASN A 94 1.98 11.29 4.26
C ASN A 94 2.45 12.29 3.20
N LEU A 95 2.71 13.55 3.55
CA LEU A 95 3.26 14.53 2.61
C LEU A 95 4.80 14.53 2.59
N ALA A 96 5.44 14.17 3.70
CA ALA A 96 6.91 14.10 3.76
C ALA A 96 7.50 13.02 2.81
N MET A 97 6.70 12.01 2.47
CA MET A 97 7.06 10.93 1.54
C MET A 97 6.74 11.24 0.06
N GLU A 98 6.20 12.41 -0.23
CA GLU A 98 5.72 12.80 -1.56
C GLU A 98 6.65 13.82 -2.22
N LEU A 99 6.51 13.94 -3.54
CA LEU A 99 7.31 14.86 -4.36
C LEU A 99 7.01 16.34 -4.03
N LYS A 100 8.04 17.18 -3.98
CA LYS A 100 7.94 18.62 -3.71
C LYS A 100 6.96 19.36 -4.62
N TYR A 101 6.96 19.05 -5.92
CA TYR A 101 6.04 19.67 -6.88
C TYR A 101 4.56 19.38 -6.57
N GLY A 102 4.26 18.28 -5.87
CA GLY A 102 2.93 17.93 -5.36
C GLY A 102 2.61 18.49 -3.97
N GLY A 103 3.47 19.37 -3.42
CA GLY A 103 3.34 19.88 -2.06
C GLY A 103 3.97 18.97 -0.99
N GLY A 104 4.75 17.96 -1.41
CA GLY A 104 5.52 17.10 -0.53
C GLY A 104 6.90 17.65 -0.17
N ALA A 105 7.79 16.77 0.30
CA ALA A 105 9.12 17.15 0.79
C ALA A 105 10.28 16.59 -0.03
N LEU A 106 10.05 15.60 -0.90
CA LEU A 106 11.10 14.91 -1.65
C LEU A 106 11.47 15.63 -2.94
N GLU A 107 12.77 15.70 -3.23
CA GLU A 107 13.27 16.04 -4.57
C GLU A 107 12.98 14.91 -5.57
N ASP A 108 13.03 15.19 -6.87
CA ASP A 108 12.73 14.20 -7.94
C ASP A 108 13.47 12.88 -7.74
N LYS A 109 14.79 12.95 -7.52
CA LYS A 109 15.62 11.78 -7.32
C LYS A 109 15.30 11.04 -6.02
N GLU A 110 14.95 11.77 -4.97
CA GLU A 110 14.60 11.18 -3.67
C GLU A 110 13.27 10.44 -3.74
N ALA A 111 12.29 11.03 -4.44
CA ALA A 111 11.00 10.41 -4.71
C ALA A 111 11.16 9.18 -5.59
N GLU A 112 12.00 9.22 -6.62
CA GLU A 112 12.30 8.06 -7.47
C GLU A 112 12.92 6.91 -6.65
N GLU A 113 13.93 7.20 -5.83
CA GLU A 113 14.56 6.18 -4.97
C GLU A 113 13.56 5.56 -3.99
N TRP A 114 12.69 6.37 -3.38
CA TRP A 114 11.66 5.88 -2.48
C TRP A 114 10.58 5.06 -3.22
N GLN A 115 10.12 5.54 -4.37
CA GLN A 115 9.12 4.86 -5.18
C GLN A 115 9.62 3.50 -5.67
N TYR A 116 10.91 3.36 -5.97
CA TYR A 116 11.51 2.07 -6.28
C TYR A 116 11.33 1.05 -5.15
N VAL A 117 11.55 1.45 -3.90
CA VAL A 117 11.36 0.59 -2.72
C VAL A 117 9.89 0.20 -2.58
N VAL A 118 8.98 1.16 -2.74
CA VAL A 118 7.52 0.93 -2.67
C VAL A 118 7.05 -0.03 -3.76
N ASN A 119 7.47 0.19 -5.01
CA ASN A 119 7.09 -0.65 -6.15
C ASN A 119 7.59 -2.09 -5.96
N ARG A 120 8.82 -2.27 -5.48
CA ARG A 120 9.36 -3.61 -5.21
C ARG A 120 8.57 -4.36 -4.14
N GLU A 121 8.11 -3.67 -3.10
CA GLU A 121 7.25 -4.28 -2.08
C GLU A 121 5.86 -4.61 -2.65
N LEU A 122 5.27 -3.75 -3.48
CA LEU A 122 4.00 -4.01 -4.15
C LEU A 122 4.08 -5.24 -5.07
N GLU A 123 5.15 -5.36 -5.85
CA GLU A 123 5.41 -6.53 -6.69
C GLU A 123 5.54 -7.80 -5.84
N ARG A 124 6.31 -7.76 -4.74
CA ARG A 124 6.45 -8.89 -3.81
C ARG A 124 5.10 -9.34 -3.23
N LEU A 125 4.24 -8.39 -2.86
CA LEU A 125 2.89 -8.68 -2.36
C LEU A 125 1.98 -9.23 -3.45
N ALA A 126 2.06 -8.71 -4.67
CA ALA A 126 1.30 -9.22 -5.81
C ALA A 126 1.68 -10.67 -6.14
N VAL A 127 2.97 -11.01 -6.11
CA VAL A 127 3.46 -12.38 -6.29
C VAL A 127 2.88 -13.33 -5.22
N GLN A 128 2.85 -12.93 -3.95
CA GLN A 128 2.23 -13.74 -2.89
C GLN A 128 0.75 -14.01 -3.13
N VAL A 129 0.01 -13.00 -3.63
CA VAL A 129 -1.40 -13.19 -3.99
C VAL A 129 -1.53 -14.17 -5.15
N ARG A 130 -0.67 -14.07 -6.17
CA ARG A 130 -0.65 -15.00 -7.31
C ARG A 130 -0.38 -16.43 -6.88
N GLU A 131 0.61 -16.64 -6.03
CA GLU A 131 0.93 -17.96 -5.47
C GLU A 131 -0.26 -18.52 -4.71
N ARG A 132 -0.94 -17.70 -3.90
CA ARG A 132 -2.15 -18.11 -3.20
C ARG A 132 -3.30 -18.46 -4.15
N ILE A 133 -3.51 -17.69 -5.22
CA ILE A 133 -4.53 -18.00 -6.23
C ILE A 133 -4.20 -19.34 -6.89
N ALA A 134 -2.94 -19.58 -7.27
CA ALA A 134 -2.52 -20.82 -7.92
C ALA A 134 -2.68 -22.06 -7.03
N GLN A 135 -2.62 -21.92 -5.70
CA GLN A 135 -2.88 -23.01 -4.75
C GLN A 135 -4.36 -23.40 -4.64
N LEU A 136 -5.26 -22.54 -5.14
CA LEU A 136 -6.72 -22.75 -5.09
C LEU A 136 -7.28 -23.30 -6.42
N GLU A 137 -6.43 -23.42 -7.45
CA GLU A 137 -6.75 -24.01 -8.77
C GLU A 137 -6.36 -25.48 -8.82
#